data_AF-A0A496A8Q3-F1
#
_entry.id   AF-A0A496A8Q3-F1
#
_cell.length_a   1.000
_cell.length_b   1.000
_cell.length_c   1.000
_cell.angle_alpha   90.00
_cell.angle_beta   90.00
_cell.angle_gamma   90.00
#
_symmetry.space_group_name_H-M   'P 1'
#
loop_
_entity.id
_entity.type
_entity.pdbx_description
1 polymer ?
#
loop_
_entity_poly.entity_id
_entity_poly.type
_entity_poly.pdbx_seq_one_letter_code
_entity_poly.pdbx_strand_id
1 'polypeptide(L)'
;MGHLDTIEKAAQKLITLCQKEKQTKTDKEKMLVIHAEIFKSIENLAECELCGAITEMIVTMTLADVTAKLCKECGVKSLETGKIQASKQGASRKRTRCAKTPTSASPKSKSKTDRTPSKRAAPVEEPETPAALHTRIEAQTGIKKADVKRLHKIVQDIATPMTPAHTLTYVQREVEIAKIKVDAEALKKAVPLLT
;
A
#
# COMPACT_ATOMS: atom_id res chain seq x y z
N MET A 1 24.28 2.48 19.87
CA MET A 1 23.97 3.22 18.64
C MET A 1 22.47 3.24 18.52
N GLY A 2 21.88 4.38 18.17
CA GLY A 2 20.43 4.45 18.04
C GLY A 2 19.92 3.62 16.87
N HIS A 3 18.67 3.17 16.95
CA HIS A 3 17.92 2.67 15.80
C HIS A 3 17.90 3.67 14.63
N LEU A 4 17.79 4.98 14.89
CA LEU A 4 17.88 6.02 13.86
C LEU A 4 19.25 6.04 13.18
N ASP A 5 20.35 5.96 13.94
CA ASP A 5 21.70 5.86 13.39
C ASP A 5 21.88 4.59 12.55
N THR A 6 21.28 3.49 13.00
CA THR A 6 21.31 2.21 12.30
C THR A 6 20.58 2.30 10.96
N ILE A 7 19.41 2.95 10.93
CA ILE A 7 18.65 3.22 9.70
C ILE A 7 19.48 4.08 8.73
N GLU A 8 20.10 5.14 9.23
CA GLU A 8 20.91 6.03 8.40
C GLU A 8 22.09 5.28 7.76
N LYS A 9 22.84 4.51 8.55
CA LYS A 9 23.97 3.72 8.05
C LYS A 9 23.52 2.63 7.07
N ALA A 10 22.41 1.97 7.34
CA ALA A 10 21.84 0.97 6.44
C ALA A 10 21.38 1.60 5.12
N ALA A 11 20.72 2.76 5.16
CA ALA A 11 20.32 3.50 3.98
C ALA A 11 21.53 3.95 3.14
N GLN A 12 22.60 4.43 3.78
CA GLN A 12 23.85 4.78 3.08
C GLN A 12 24.45 3.57 2.36
N LYS A 13 24.53 2.40 3.01
CA LYS A 13 24.99 1.15 2.37
C LYS A 13 24.13 0.77 1.17
N LEU A 14 22.80 0.95 1.28
CA LEU A 14 21.87 0.67 0.19
C LEU A 14 22.13 1.59 -1.00
N ILE A 15 22.32 2.90 -0.76
CA ILE A 15 22.65 3.89 -1.80
C ILE A 15 23.94 3.49 -2.52
N THR A 16 24.99 3.12 -1.79
CA THR A 16 26.26 2.68 -2.40
C THR A 16 26.09 1.43 -3.28
N LEU A 17 25.23 0.48 -2.88
CA LEU A 17 24.91 -0.69 -3.71
C LEU A 17 24.13 -0.32 -4.97
N CYS A 18 23.18 0.62 -4.87
CA CYS A 18 22.40 1.11 -6.01
C CYS A 18 23.24 1.87 -7.03
N GLN A 19 24.31 2.53 -6.61
CA GLN A 19 25.18 3.33 -7.48
C GLN A 19 26.12 2.48 -8.36
N LYS A 20 26.18 1.16 -8.19
CA LYS A 20 26.99 0.27 -9.03
C LYS A 20 26.39 0.17 -10.44
N GLU A 21 27.23 0.27 -11.47
CA GLU A 21 26.81 0.18 -12.88
C GLU A 21 26.11 -1.15 -13.25
N LYS A 22 26.51 -2.26 -12.61
CA LYS A 22 25.88 -3.56 -12.78
C LYS A 22 25.70 -4.23 -11.41
N GLN A 23 24.47 -4.59 -11.09
CA GLN A 23 24.15 -5.32 -9.86
C GLN A 23 24.31 -6.82 -10.06
N THR A 24 25.11 -7.44 -9.19
CA THR A 24 25.26 -8.90 -9.16
C THR A 24 24.14 -9.57 -8.34
N LYS A 25 24.01 -10.89 -8.44
CA LYS A 25 23.05 -11.66 -7.61
C LYS A 25 23.32 -11.45 -6.11
N THR A 26 24.60 -11.41 -5.72
CA THR A 26 25.01 -11.20 -4.32
C THR A 26 24.72 -9.77 -3.85
N ASP A 27 24.78 -8.77 -4.74
CA ASP A 27 24.35 -7.41 -4.39
C ASP A 27 22.85 -7.37 -4.07
N LYS A 28 22.01 -8.06 -4.86
CA LYS A 28 20.57 -8.15 -4.60
C LYS A 28 20.26 -8.82 -3.26
N GLU A 29 20.97 -9.89 -2.92
CA GLU A 29 20.85 -10.54 -1.61
C GLU A 29 21.25 -9.59 -0.47
N LYS A 30 22.34 -8.82 -0.62
CA LYS A 30 22.74 -7.80 0.35
C LYS A 30 21.70 -6.69 0.50
N MET A 31 21.07 -6.25 -0.59
CA MET A 31 20.00 -5.25 -0.54
C MET A 31 18.80 -5.75 0.28
N LEU A 32 18.41 -7.03 0.13
CA LEU A 32 17.34 -7.64 0.92
C LEU A 32 17.68 -7.69 2.42
N VAL A 33 18.93 -7.99 2.76
CA VAL A 33 19.39 -7.99 4.16
C VAL A 33 19.35 -6.58 4.75
N ILE A 34 19.86 -5.58 4.02
CA ILE A 34 19.84 -4.17 4.45
C ILE A 34 18.41 -3.67 4.61
N HIS A 35 17.52 -4.05 3.69
CA HIS A 35 16.10 -3.74 3.80
C HIS A 35 15.51 -4.32 5.09
N ALA A 36 15.74 -5.60 5.38
CA ALA A 36 15.28 -6.22 6.62
C ALA A 36 15.84 -5.52 7.89
N GLU A 37 17.10 -5.06 7.85
CA GLU A 37 17.73 -4.32 8.95
C GLU A 37 17.05 -2.95 9.20
N ILE A 38 16.72 -2.22 8.13
CA ILE A 38 15.98 -0.95 8.21
C ILE A 38 14.60 -1.20 8.82
N PHE A 39 13.86 -2.20 8.34
CA PHE A 39 12.51 -2.50 8.86
C PHE A 39 12.51 -2.84 10.35
N LYS A 40 13.43 -3.71 10.78
CA LYS A 40 13.59 -4.03 12.20
C LYS A 40 13.92 -2.82 13.05
N SER A 41 14.73 -1.89 12.53
CA SER A 41 15.07 -0.67 13.26
C SER A 41 13.87 0.28 13.37
N ILE A 42 13.05 0.40 12.32
CA ILE A 42 11.82 1.20 12.32
C ILE A 42 10.80 0.68 13.34
N GLU A 43 10.67 -0.64 13.50
CA GLU A 43 9.73 -1.26 14.45
C GLU A 43 9.98 -0.86 15.91
N ASN A 44 11.21 -0.47 16.25
CA ASN A 44 11.59 -0.03 17.59
C ASN A 44 11.40 1.48 17.82
N LEU A 45 10.94 2.22 16.81
CA LEU A 45 10.66 3.64 16.94
C LEU A 45 9.22 3.89 17.37
N ALA A 46 9.02 4.87 18.24
CA ALA A 46 7.72 5.30 18.71
C ALA A 46 7.46 6.77 18.38
N GLU A 47 6.19 7.10 18.16
CA GLU A 47 5.73 8.45 17.83
C GLU A 47 5.33 9.18 19.11
N CYS A 48 5.74 10.45 19.23
CA CYS A 48 5.31 11.36 20.28
C CYS A 48 3.87 11.83 20.02
N GLU A 49 3.00 11.70 21.00
CA GLU A 49 1.58 12.06 20.88
C GLU A 49 1.34 13.57 20.75
N LEU A 50 2.31 14.41 21.12
CA LEU A 50 2.19 15.88 21.04
C LEU A 50 2.72 16.47 19.74
N CYS A 51 3.94 16.11 19.34
CA CYS A 51 4.59 16.71 18.18
C CYS A 51 4.69 15.78 16.96
N GLY A 52 4.28 14.51 17.09
CA GLY A 52 4.42 13.51 16.03
C GLY A 52 5.85 13.08 15.73
N ALA A 53 6.83 13.53 16.53
CA ALA A 53 8.23 13.14 16.34
C ALA A 53 8.40 11.63 16.58
N ILE A 54 9.05 10.96 15.63
CA ILE A 54 9.41 9.55 15.73
C ILE A 54 10.78 9.46 16.39
N THR A 55 10.85 8.88 17.58
CA THR A 55 12.08 8.77 18.36
C THR A 55 12.15 7.41 19.05
N GLU A 56 13.37 7.00 19.41
CA GLU A 56 13.60 5.75 20.15
C GLU A 56 13.16 5.85 21.60
N MET A 57 13.28 7.05 22.17
CA MET A 57 13.02 7.28 23.58
C MET A 57 11.73 8.08 23.76
N ILE A 58 10.64 7.34 23.86
CA ILE A 58 9.33 7.85 24.22
C ILE A 58 8.99 7.39 25.64
N VAL A 59 8.63 8.35 26.49
CA VAL A 59 8.26 8.10 27.89
C VAL A 59 6.76 8.28 28.04
N THR A 60 6.10 7.38 28.77
CA THR A 60 4.70 7.59 29.18
C THR A 60 4.70 8.40 30.46
N MET A 61 4.08 9.58 30.44
CA MET A 61 4.04 10.50 31.57
C MET A 61 2.59 10.85 31.91
N THR A 62 2.30 10.97 33.20
CA THR A 62 0.98 11.39 33.71
C THR A 62 1.12 12.69 34.49
N LEU A 63 0.37 13.72 34.11
CA LEU A 63 0.27 15.00 34.83
C LEU A 63 -1.18 15.48 34.82
N ALA A 64 -1.70 15.85 36.00
CA ALA A 64 -3.06 16.36 36.17
C ALA A 64 -4.13 15.51 35.44
N ASP A 65 -4.11 14.20 35.72
CA ASP A 65 -5.03 13.18 35.17
C ASP A 65 -4.95 12.93 33.65
N VAL A 66 -3.96 13.52 32.97
CA VAL A 66 -3.67 13.26 31.55
C VAL A 66 -2.43 12.37 31.45
N THR A 67 -2.54 11.23 30.78
CA THR A 67 -1.41 10.36 30.45
C THR A 67 -1.10 10.47 28.96
N ALA A 68 0.17 10.70 28.61
CA ALA A 68 0.61 10.78 27.22
C ALA A 68 1.99 10.17 26.98
N LYS A 69 2.24 9.72 25.76
CA LYS A 69 3.54 9.25 25.27
C LYS A 69 4.32 10.41 24.65
N LEU A 70 5.40 10.81 25.29
CA LEU A 70 6.14 12.04 24.99
C LEU A 70 7.58 11.74 24.62
N CYS A 71 8.09 12.45 23.61
CA CYS A 71 9.54 12.56 23.39
C CYS A 71 10.17 13.46 24.46
N LYS A 72 11.50 13.44 24.55
CA LYS A 72 12.29 14.24 25.49
C LYS A 72 11.86 15.71 25.55
N GLU A 73 11.80 16.38 24.39
CA GLU A 73 11.47 17.81 24.31
C GLU A 73 10.05 18.12 24.78
N CYS A 74 9.08 17.28 24.42
CA CYS A 74 7.69 17.44 24.84
C CYS A 74 7.50 17.11 26.34
N GLY A 75 8.25 16.12 26.85
CA GLY A 75 8.27 15.77 28.27
C GLY A 75 8.78 16.92 29.12
N VAL A 76 9.94 17.49 28.77
CA VAL A 76 10.54 18.63 29.49
C VAL A 76 9.58 19.83 29.51
N LYS A 77 9.03 20.22 28.36
CA LYS A 77 8.05 21.33 28.28
C LYS A 77 6.80 21.09 29.13
N SER A 78 6.32 19.85 29.17
CA SER A 78 5.13 19.50 29.97
C SER A 78 5.42 19.56 31.47
N LEU A 79 6.64 19.21 31.89
CA LEU A 79 7.10 19.36 33.28
C LEU A 79 7.26 20.84 33.66
N GLU A 80 7.89 21.65 32.81
CA GLU A 80 8.08 23.08 33.05
C GLU A 80 6.75 23.84 33.17
N THR A 81 5.75 23.47 32.35
CA THR A 81 4.43 24.10 32.35
C THR A 81 3.44 23.47 33.34
N GLY A 82 3.82 22.35 33.97
CA GLY A 82 2.97 21.59 34.90
C GLY A 82 1.72 20.97 34.26
N LYS A 83 1.61 20.96 32.93
CA LYS A 83 0.45 20.42 32.18
C LYS A 83 0.90 19.77 30.89
N ILE A 84 0.28 18.64 30.55
CA ILE A 84 0.41 18.04 29.22
C ILE A 84 -0.60 18.74 28.32
N GLN A 85 -0.12 19.50 27.33
CA GLN A 85 -1.01 20.16 26.38
C GLN A 85 -1.72 19.10 25.53
N ALA A 86 -3.05 19.20 25.39
CA ALA A 86 -3.77 18.31 24.49
C ALA A 86 -3.29 18.54 23.05
N SER A 87 -2.86 17.46 22.39
CA SER A 87 -2.43 17.48 21.01
C SER A 87 -3.56 17.97 20.10
N LYS A 88 -3.33 19.07 19.37
CA LYS A 88 -4.23 19.55 18.31
C LYS A 88 -4.29 18.59 17.11
N GLN A 89 -3.49 17.52 17.09
CA GLN A 89 -3.40 16.54 16.01
C GLN A 89 -4.16 15.23 16.30
N GLY A 90 -4.89 15.14 17.43
CA GLY A 90 -5.69 13.95 17.80
C GLY A 90 -6.86 13.61 16.87
N ALA A 91 -7.19 14.45 15.89
CA ALA A 91 -8.14 14.09 14.84
C ALA A 91 -7.42 13.48 13.63
N SER A 92 -7.56 12.17 13.47
CA SER A 92 -7.37 11.46 12.19
C SER A 92 -5.93 11.21 11.72
N ARG A 93 -5.22 10.33 12.42
CA ARG A 93 -4.53 9.23 11.72
C ARG A 93 -4.98 7.90 12.30
N LYS A 94 -6.15 7.45 11.84
CA LYS A 94 -6.64 6.10 12.05
C LYS A 94 -5.68 5.16 11.32
N ARG A 95 -4.64 4.72 12.02
CA ARG A 95 -3.64 3.77 11.55
C ARG A 95 -4.39 2.48 11.24
N THR A 96 -4.61 2.18 9.96
CA THR A 96 -5.17 0.90 9.52
C THR A 96 -4.19 -0.19 9.90
N ARG A 97 -4.40 -0.81 11.06
CA ARG A 97 -3.78 -2.11 11.37
C ARG A 97 -4.34 -3.09 10.35
N CYS A 98 -3.48 -3.59 9.48
CA CYS A 98 -3.80 -4.71 8.62
C CYS A 98 -4.13 -5.91 9.53
N ALA A 99 -5.42 -6.22 9.67
CA ALA A 99 -5.86 -7.36 10.47
C ALA A 99 -5.42 -8.63 9.76
N LYS A 100 -4.66 -9.49 10.47
CA LYS A 100 -4.36 -10.85 10.03
C LYS A 100 -5.69 -11.59 9.84
N THR A 101 -6.00 -11.99 8.61
CA THR A 101 -7.08 -12.94 8.33
C THR A 101 -6.69 -14.33 8.85
N PRO A 102 -7.48 -14.96 9.73
CA PRO A 102 -7.34 -16.38 9.98
C PRO A 102 -8.02 -17.16 8.84
N THR A 103 -7.23 -17.98 8.17
CA THR A 103 -7.70 -19.01 7.24
C THR A 103 -8.35 -20.15 8.04
N SER A 104 -9.60 -20.50 7.76
CA SER A 104 -10.06 -21.88 7.49
C SER A 104 -11.59 -22.09 7.62
N ALA A 105 -12.10 -22.89 6.66
CA ALA A 105 -13.20 -23.85 6.74
C ALA A 105 -14.67 -23.38 6.86
N SER A 106 -15.39 -23.48 5.73
CA SER A 106 -16.80 -23.94 5.62
C SER A 106 -16.99 -25.34 6.26
N PRO A 107 -18.20 -25.85 6.64
CA PRO A 107 -19.48 -25.72 5.89
C PRO A 107 -20.85 -25.78 6.65
N LYS A 108 -21.94 -25.40 5.92
CA LYS A 108 -23.39 -25.83 6.03
C LYS A 108 -24.14 -25.48 7.35
N SER A 109 -25.42 -25.10 7.42
CA SER A 109 -26.63 -25.34 6.60
C SER A 109 -27.83 -24.43 6.99
N LYS A 110 -28.72 -24.17 6.00
CA LYS A 110 -30.21 -24.05 6.05
C LYS A 110 -30.92 -23.06 6.99
N SER A 111 -31.69 -22.13 6.40
CA SER A 111 -33.15 -22.00 6.65
C SER A 111 -33.86 -21.20 5.55
N LYS A 112 -35.01 -21.71 5.12
CA LYS A 112 -35.97 -21.17 4.12
C LYS A 112 -36.77 -19.99 4.71
N THR A 113 -37.22 -19.04 3.87
CA THR A 113 -38.60 -18.48 3.88
C THR A 113 -38.87 -17.81 2.52
N ASP A 114 -40.16 -17.77 2.18
CA ASP A 114 -40.83 -17.78 0.88
C ASP A 114 -41.37 -16.38 0.46
N ARG A 115 -41.88 -16.27 -0.78
CA ARG A 115 -42.76 -15.22 -1.39
C ARG A 115 -42.17 -14.08 -2.28
N THR A 116 -42.07 -14.39 -3.59
CA THR A 116 -42.65 -13.74 -4.83
C THR A 116 -43.14 -12.26 -4.85
N PRO A 117 -43.32 -11.62 -6.04
CA PRO A 117 -42.45 -11.48 -7.24
C PRO A 117 -42.45 -10.02 -7.83
N SER A 118 -41.67 -9.78 -8.90
CA SER A 118 -41.67 -8.58 -9.78
C SER A 118 -40.87 -7.38 -9.21
N LYS A 119 -39.92 -6.74 -9.89
CA LYS A 119 -39.89 -6.31 -11.30
C LYS A 119 -38.48 -5.77 -11.61
N ARG A 120 -38.01 -5.99 -12.86
CA ARG A 120 -36.77 -5.50 -13.50
C ARG A 120 -35.46 -6.21 -13.12
N ALA A 121 -35.22 -7.28 -13.85
CA ALA A 121 -33.89 -7.78 -14.15
C ALA A 121 -33.05 -6.68 -14.84
N ALA A 122 -32.02 -6.20 -14.16
CA ALA A 122 -30.79 -5.82 -14.83
C ALA A 122 -29.94 -7.11 -14.92
N PRO A 123 -29.33 -7.45 -16.06
CA PRO A 123 -28.51 -8.64 -16.16
C PRO A 123 -27.38 -8.53 -15.14
N VAL A 124 -27.37 -9.45 -14.17
CA VAL A 124 -26.18 -9.75 -13.40
C VAL A 124 -25.23 -10.37 -14.43
N GLU A 125 -24.30 -9.58 -14.96
CA GLU A 125 -23.21 -10.12 -15.76
C GLU A 125 -22.51 -11.17 -14.88
N GLU A 126 -22.65 -12.44 -15.28
CA GLU A 126 -21.76 -13.50 -14.82
C GLU A 126 -20.32 -12.99 -14.90
N PRO A 127 -19.45 -13.32 -13.94
CA PRO A 127 -18.06 -12.89 -14.01
C PRO A 127 -17.47 -13.38 -15.33
N GLU A 128 -17.35 -12.47 -16.31
CA GLU A 128 -16.83 -12.80 -17.62
C GLU A 128 -15.47 -13.46 -17.40
N THR A 129 -15.32 -14.69 -17.86
CA THR A 129 -14.03 -15.37 -17.74
C THR A 129 -12.95 -14.45 -18.34
N PRO A 130 -11.75 -14.34 -17.75
CA PRO A 130 -10.71 -13.43 -18.23
C PRO A 130 -10.41 -13.58 -19.72
N ALA A 131 -10.61 -14.79 -20.26
CA ALA A 131 -10.46 -15.10 -21.67
C ALA A 131 -11.51 -14.41 -22.58
N ALA A 132 -12.75 -14.25 -22.12
CA ALA A 132 -13.81 -13.54 -22.82
C ALA A 132 -13.58 -12.03 -22.81
N LEU A 133 -13.18 -11.48 -21.66
CA LEU A 133 -12.78 -10.06 -21.51
C LEU A 133 -11.63 -9.71 -22.46
N HIS A 134 -10.61 -10.57 -22.55
CA HIS A 134 -9.46 -10.31 -23.42
C HIS A 134 -9.82 -10.32 -24.91
N THR A 135 -10.74 -11.20 -25.32
CA THR A 135 -11.24 -11.24 -26.70
C THR A 135 -12.15 -10.04 -27.02
N ARG A 136 -12.94 -9.57 -26.05
CA ARG A 136 -13.76 -8.35 -26.20
C ARG A 136 -12.89 -7.09 -26.33
N ILE A 137 -11.86 -6.96 -25.51
CA ILE A 137 -10.94 -5.82 -25.56
C ILE A 137 -10.13 -5.83 -26.86
N GLU A 138 -9.66 -7.00 -27.32
CA GLU A 138 -9.01 -7.14 -28.62
C GLU A 138 -9.92 -6.65 -29.76
N ALA A 139 -11.19 -7.05 -29.77
CA ALA A 139 -12.16 -6.62 -30.76
C ALA A 139 -12.46 -5.10 -30.72
N GLN A 140 -12.42 -4.48 -29.53
CA GLN A 140 -12.74 -3.06 -29.36
C GLN A 140 -11.55 -2.11 -29.52
N THR A 141 -10.33 -2.59 -29.25
CA THR A 141 -9.12 -1.74 -29.18
C THR A 141 -8.06 -2.12 -30.22
N GLY A 142 -8.21 -3.25 -30.90
CA GLY A 142 -7.22 -3.76 -31.87
C GLY A 142 -5.91 -4.24 -31.22
N ILE A 143 -5.83 -4.28 -29.89
CA ILE A 143 -4.67 -4.77 -29.15
C ILE A 143 -4.67 -6.30 -29.19
N LYS A 144 -3.53 -6.91 -29.55
CA LYS A 144 -3.38 -8.37 -29.58
C LYS A 144 -3.73 -8.97 -28.22
N LYS A 145 -4.45 -10.09 -28.21
CA LYS A 145 -4.82 -10.81 -26.97
C LYS A 145 -3.68 -11.03 -25.98
N ALA A 146 -2.47 -11.30 -26.49
CA ALA A 146 -1.28 -11.48 -25.67
C ALA A 146 -0.88 -10.21 -24.90
N ASP A 147 -1.02 -9.04 -25.52
CA ASP A 147 -0.70 -7.75 -24.93
C ASP A 147 -1.82 -7.30 -23.98
N VAL A 148 -3.09 -7.59 -24.30
CA VAL A 148 -4.22 -7.39 -23.36
C VAL A 148 -4.03 -8.21 -22.08
N LYS A 149 -3.56 -9.45 -22.18
CA LYS A 149 -3.27 -10.28 -20.99
C LYS A 149 -2.16 -9.68 -20.12
N ARG A 150 -1.15 -9.07 -20.74
CA ARG A 150 -0.06 -8.38 -20.02
C ARG A 150 -0.57 -7.10 -19.35
N LEU A 151 -1.38 -6.30 -20.06
CA LEU A 151 -2.04 -5.11 -19.51
C LEU A 151 -2.94 -5.47 -18.32
N HIS A 152 -3.74 -6.51 -18.44
CA HIS A 152 -4.61 -6.96 -17.34
C HIS A 152 -3.80 -7.35 -16.11
N LYS A 153 -2.65 -8.00 -16.28
CA LYS A 153 -1.75 -8.33 -15.17
C LYS A 153 -1.20 -7.06 -14.51
N ILE A 154 -0.73 -6.10 -15.31
CA ILE A 154 -0.24 -4.81 -14.80
C ILE A 154 -1.33 -4.11 -13.99
N VAL A 155 -2.58 -4.11 -14.47
CA VAL A 155 -3.71 -3.50 -13.77
C VAL A 155 -4.05 -4.24 -12.47
N GLN A 156 -4.01 -5.58 -12.47
CA GLN A 156 -4.23 -6.38 -11.26
C GLN A 156 -3.14 -6.18 -10.19
N ASP A 157 -1.92 -5.86 -10.60
CA ASP A 157 -0.79 -5.59 -9.69
C ASP A 157 -0.89 -4.18 -9.04
N ILE A 158 -1.84 -3.32 -9.48
CA ILE A 158 -2.07 -1.99 -8.90
C ILE A 158 -2.79 -2.14 -7.55
N ALA A 159 -2.20 -1.56 -6.50
CA ALA A 159 -2.85 -1.47 -5.19
C ALA A 159 -4.09 -0.55 -5.24
N THR A 160 -5.28 -1.08 -4.94
CA THR A 160 -6.52 -0.30 -4.83
C THR A 160 -6.61 0.45 -3.49
N PRO A 161 -7.23 1.65 -3.44
CA PRO A 161 -7.87 2.38 -4.54
C PRO A 161 -6.92 3.38 -5.22
N MET A 162 -6.80 3.28 -6.56
CA MET A 162 -6.09 4.25 -7.41
C MET A 162 -7.11 4.94 -8.32
N THR A 163 -6.99 6.25 -8.53
CA THR A 163 -7.92 6.98 -9.42
C THR A 163 -7.66 6.59 -10.87
N PRO A 164 -8.67 6.59 -11.76
CA PRO A 164 -8.51 6.15 -13.15
C PRO A 164 -7.44 6.94 -13.92
N ALA A 165 -7.27 8.24 -13.62
CA ALA A 165 -6.21 9.07 -14.20
C ALA A 165 -4.80 8.63 -13.78
N HIS A 166 -4.63 8.27 -12.50
CA HIS A 166 -3.37 7.76 -11.99
C HIS A 166 -3.10 6.34 -12.50
N THR A 167 -4.13 5.50 -12.59
CA THR A 167 -4.06 4.15 -13.18
C THR A 167 -3.60 4.21 -14.63
N LEU A 168 -4.17 5.09 -15.46
CA LEU A 168 -3.72 5.30 -16.84
C LEU A 168 -2.25 5.71 -16.93
N THR A 169 -1.85 6.69 -16.12
CA THR A 169 -0.46 7.19 -16.10
C THR A 169 0.52 6.09 -15.67
N TYR A 170 0.13 5.28 -14.68
CA TYR A 170 0.93 4.17 -14.19
C TYR A 170 1.07 3.08 -15.26
N VAL A 171 -0.05 2.64 -15.85
CA VAL A 171 -0.05 1.62 -16.91
C VAL A 171 0.75 2.09 -18.13
N GLN A 172 0.68 3.37 -18.51
CA GLN A 172 1.51 3.92 -19.58
C GLN A 172 3.01 3.74 -19.32
N ARG A 173 3.47 4.05 -18.10
CA ARG A 173 4.88 3.87 -17.72
C ARG A 173 5.29 2.40 -17.71
N GLU A 174 4.43 1.53 -17.18
CA GLU A 174 4.71 0.08 -17.16
C GLU A 174 4.75 -0.53 -18.57
N VAL A 175 3.91 -0.06 -19.49
CA VAL A 175 3.92 -0.44 -20.91
C VAL A 175 5.23 -0.04 -21.60
N GLU A 176 5.71 1.18 -21.34
CA GLU A 176 7.01 1.66 -21.83
C GLU A 176 8.17 0.83 -21.29
N ILE A 177 8.17 0.55 -19.98
CA ILE A 177 9.18 -0.30 -19.31
C ILE A 177 9.17 -1.71 -19.91
N ALA A 178 7.99 -2.28 -20.12
CA ALA A 178 7.81 -3.62 -20.69
C ALA A 178 7.99 -3.67 -22.22
N LYS A 179 8.29 -2.52 -22.87
CA LYS A 179 8.46 -2.37 -24.33
C LYS A 179 7.30 -2.97 -25.14
N ILE A 180 6.07 -2.89 -24.62
CA ILE A 180 4.89 -3.40 -25.31
C ILE A 180 4.48 -2.36 -26.36
N LYS A 181 4.41 -2.78 -27.62
CA LYS A 181 4.02 -1.90 -28.74
C LYS A 181 2.50 -1.75 -28.79
N VAL A 182 1.96 -0.90 -27.94
CA VAL A 182 0.53 -0.56 -27.91
C VAL A 182 0.36 0.92 -28.26
N ASP A 183 -0.63 1.21 -29.11
CA ASP A 183 -0.98 2.59 -29.43
C ASP A 183 -1.57 3.33 -28.21
N ALA A 184 -1.25 4.61 -28.06
CA ALA A 184 -1.65 5.41 -26.90
C ALA A 184 -3.18 5.63 -26.82
N GLU A 185 -3.87 5.71 -27.95
CA GLU A 185 -5.34 5.83 -27.98
C GLU A 185 -6.01 4.49 -27.67
N ALA A 186 -5.45 3.39 -28.18
CA ALA A 186 -5.91 2.04 -27.84
C ALA A 186 -5.77 1.75 -26.34
N LEU A 187 -4.67 2.17 -25.73
CA LEU A 187 -4.42 2.00 -24.30
C LEU A 187 -5.42 2.77 -23.41
N LYS A 188 -5.74 4.02 -23.79
CA LYS A 188 -6.74 4.84 -23.07
C LYS A 188 -8.13 4.20 -23.05
N LYS A 189 -8.48 3.45 -24.11
CA LYS A 189 -9.75 2.70 -24.18
C LYS A 189 -9.70 1.38 -23.42
N ALA A 190 -8.55 0.70 -23.42
CA ALA A 190 -8.39 -0.61 -22.78
C ALA A 190 -8.34 -0.56 -21.25
N VAL A 191 -7.65 0.42 -20.67
CA VAL A 191 -7.43 0.47 -19.21
C VAL A 191 -8.74 0.58 -18.40
N PRO A 192 -9.72 1.44 -18.76
CA PRO A 192 -11.01 1.49 -18.06
C PRO A 192 -11.84 0.20 -18.16
N LEU A 193 -11.58 -0.63 -19.19
CA LEU A 193 -12.25 -1.92 -19.37
C LEU A 193 -11.57 -3.06 -18.58
N LEU A 194 -10.38 -2.80 -18.03
CA LEU A 194 -9.55 -3.76 -17.29
C LEU A 194 -9.54 -3.49 -15.77
N THR A 195 -9.99 -2.31 -15.34
CA THR A 195 -10.16 -1.89 -13.94
C THR A 195 -11.58 -2.11 -13.46
#